data_AF-A0A1A9DZU8-F1
#
_entry.id   AF-A0A1A9DZU8-F1
#
_cell.length_a   1.000
_cell.length_b   1.000
_cell.length_c   1.000
_cell.angle_alpha   90.00
_cell.angle_beta   90.00
_cell.angle_gamma   90.00
#
_symmetry.space_group_name_H-M   'P 1'
#
loop_
_entity.id
_entity.type
_entity.pdbx_description
1 polymer ?
#
loop_
_entity_poly.entity_id
_entity_poly.type
_entity_poly.pdbx_seq_one_letter_code
_entity_poly.pdbx_strand_id
1 'polypeptide(L)'
;MVDDVLPKLLKSVQQDFEKHFGKSEVVAKAFAELQAKKATYKTVNEFAIEVGQLLSLTLTGSVTSDKLPDGKMYYNIANRLVNDILRHNYELISDYAGNVQQNLNKQAKISLKIQRPPLNQDKIDGLVNRLASEPVFDDVKWLFGEPIVNFSQSIVDDCIRVNADFHAKAGMTPTIERISTGKCCDWCDRLAGKYIYHEEPKDFYKRHQHCQCVIDYHPKNGKRQNSWSKKWTKETTDILERRKQMNIDIRDNNRKSDIKEYKEIVSILGTKAPISLAKFQDLKYNDGIRYERLKDQAHIQGNFKNGSWLDKVNPEKQARHIKSTAGEGKSYFFDDVDTDALYQKYKQTGELIKNRRGRTHKELIDLPEDISIGIDIYSGNLVNGLTIHYGKTGSHIVPTYHERRE
;
A
#
# COMPACT_ATOMS: atom_id res chain seq x y z
N MET A 1 33.17 -20.49 -25.89
CA MET A 1 32.05 -19.57 -26.13
C MET A 1 30.96 -19.95 -25.14
N VAL A 2 30.58 -19.04 -24.24
CA VAL A 2 29.42 -19.26 -23.37
C VAL A 2 28.20 -19.01 -24.23
N ASP A 3 27.35 -20.02 -24.41
CA ASP A 3 26.09 -19.87 -25.16
C ASP A 3 25.24 -18.77 -24.52
N ASP A 4 24.77 -17.81 -25.32
CA ASP A 4 23.81 -16.80 -24.84
C ASP A 4 22.51 -17.52 -24.50
N VAL A 5 22.23 -17.64 -23.20
CA VAL A 5 21.03 -18.31 -22.67
C VAL A 5 19.76 -17.51 -22.91
N LEU A 6 19.87 -16.20 -23.15
CA LEU A 6 18.73 -15.29 -23.16
C LEU A 6 17.72 -15.53 -24.29
N PRO A 7 18.11 -15.76 -25.57
CA PRO A 7 17.13 -15.97 -26.63
C PRO A 7 16.22 -17.18 -26.39
N LYS A 8 16.79 -18.27 -25.83
CA LYS A 8 16.01 -19.46 -25.45
C LYS A 8 15.06 -19.15 -24.29
N LEU A 9 15.53 -18.37 -23.31
CA LEU A 9 14.76 -17.96 -22.14
C LEU A 9 13.57 -17.07 -22.53
N LEU A 10 13.81 -16.04 -23.34
CA LEU A 10 12.75 -15.13 -23.83
C LEU A 10 11.67 -15.89 -24.61
N LYS A 11 12.10 -16.79 -25.51
CA LYS A 11 11.16 -17.62 -26.27
C LYS A 11 10.29 -18.51 -25.36
N SER A 12 10.90 -19.11 -24.34
CA SER A 12 10.16 -19.92 -23.34
C SER A 12 9.14 -19.07 -22.60
N VAL A 13 9.55 -17.91 -22.08
CA VAL A 13 8.67 -17.01 -21.32
C VAL A 13 7.51 -16.53 -22.19
N GLN A 14 7.77 -16.15 -23.44
CA GLN A 14 6.75 -15.69 -24.37
C GLN A 14 5.73 -16.79 -24.70
N GLN A 15 6.19 -17.99 -25.03
CA GLN A 15 5.30 -19.11 -25.39
C GLN A 15 4.41 -19.52 -24.21
N ASP A 16 4.98 -19.60 -23.01
CA ASP A 16 4.21 -19.92 -21.81
C ASP A 16 3.23 -18.80 -21.47
N PHE A 17 3.63 -17.54 -21.62
CA PHE A 17 2.76 -16.39 -21.38
C PHE A 17 1.56 -16.39 -22.34
N GLU A 18 1.79 -16.52 -23.64
CA GLU A 18 0.73 -16.58 -24.66
C GLU A 18 -0.25 -17.74 -24.40
N LYS A 19 0.28 -18.90 -24.00
CA LYS A 19 -0.53 -20.08 -23.65
C LYS A 19 -1.41 -19.84 -22.42
N HIS A 20 -0.86 -19.23 -21.37
CA HIS A 20 -1.63 -18.92 -20.16
C HIS A 20 -2.63 -17.79 -20.41
N PHE A 21 -2.22 -16.75 -21.12
CA PHE A 21 -3.04 -15.60 -21.48
C PHE A 21 -4.26 -16.04 -22.31
N GLY A 22 -4.07 -16.90 -23.32
CA GLY A 22 -5.16 -17.42 -24.14
C GLY A 22 -6.15 -18.33 -23.41
N LYS A 23 -5.79 -18.84 -22.22
CA LYS A 23 -6.65 -19.69 -21.38
C LYS A 23 -7.29 -18.95 -20.21
N SER A 24 -6.90 -17.70 -19.96
CA SER A 24 -7.39 -16.94 -18.81
C SER A 24 -8.84 -16.49 -19.02
N GLU A 25 -9.73 -16.96 -18.15
CA GLU A 25 -11.13 -16.54 -18.12
C GLU A 25 -11.26 -15.04 -17.79
N VAL A 26 -10.36 -14.51 -16.95
CA VAL A 26 -10.34 -13.10 -16.56
C VAL A 26 -10.00 -12.23 -17.76
N VAL A 27 -8.98 -12.61 -18.55
CA VAL A 27 -8.63 -11.94 -19.80
C VAL A 27 -9.79 -11.98 -20.79
N ALA A 28 -10.40 -13.15 -21.00
CA ALA A 28 -11.53 -13.31 -21.92
C ALA A 28 -12.72 -12.42 -21.52
N LYS A 29 -13.04 -12.38 -20.22
CA LYS A 29 -14.09 -11.53 -19.66
C LYS A 29 -13.77 -10.04 -19.83
N ALA A 30 -12.53 -9.62 -19.61
CA ALA A 30 -12.12 -8.23 -19.78
C ALA A 30 -12.32 -7.75 -21.23
N PHE A 31 -11.97 -8.57 -22.22
CA PHE A 31 -12.24 -8.24 -23.62
C PHE A 31 -13.73 -8.25 -23.98
N ALA A 32 -14.51 -9.17 -23.42
CA ALA A 32 -15.96 -9.19 -23.60
C ALA A 32 -16.63 -7.92 -23.04
N GLU A 33 -16.22 -7.46 -21.86
CA GLU A 33 -16.71 -6.21 -21.26
C GLU A 33 -16.29 -4.98 -22.07
N LEU A 34 -15.09 -4.99 -22.66
CA LEU A 34 -14.62 -3.92 -23.54
C LEU A 34 -15.50 -3.83 -24.80
N GLN A 35 -15.79 -4.97 -25.44
CA GLN A 35 -16.67 -5.03 -26.62
C GLN A 35 -18.11 -4.60 -26.30
N ALA A 36 -18.62 -5.02 -25.14
CA ALA A 36 -19.93 -4.61 -24.65
C ALA A 36 -20.00 -3.13 -24.21
N LYS A 37 -18.88 -2.40 -24.24
CA LYS A 37 -18.73 -1.01 -23.75
C LYS A 37 -19.12 -0.86 -22.27
N LYS A 38 -18.91 -1.91 -21.47
CA LYS A 38 -19.18 -1.93 -20.03
C LYS A 38 -17.92 -1.87 -19.18
N ALA A 39 -16.75 -2.08 -19.78
CA ALA A 39 -15.47 -2.01 -19.08
C ALA A 39 -15.22 -0.62 -18.47
N THR A 40 -14.72 -0.61 -17.23
CA THR A 40 -14.25 0.60 -16.52
C THR A 40 -12.78 0.44 -16.11
N TYR A 41 -12.21 1.42 -15.41
CA TYR A 41 -10.85 1.27 -14.88
C TYR A 41 -10.73 0.17 -13.83
N LYS A 42 -11.84 -0.24 -13.22
CA LYS A 42 -11.89 -1.47 -12.43
C LYS A 42 -11.56 -2.71 -13.27
N THR A 43 -12.19 -2.87 -14.44
CA THR A 43 -11.87 -3.96 -15.39
C THR A 43 -10.41 -3.89 -15.85
N VAL A 44 -9.89 -2.68 -16.11
CA VAL A 44 -8.47 -2.49 -16.48
C VAL A 44 -7.53 -2.95 -15.38
N ASN A 45 -7.82 -2.63 -14.11
CA ASN A 45 -6.99 -3.06 -12.99
C ASN A 45 -7.07 -4.57 -12.77
N GLU A 46 -8.25 -5.18 -12.88
CA GLU A 46 -8.41 -6.65 -12.82
C GLU A 46 -7.61 -7.34 -13.93
N PHE A 47 -7.68 -6.81 -15.16
CA PHE A 47 -6.86 -7.26 -16.28
C PHE A 47 -5.36 -7.12 -16.02
N ALA A 48 -4.91 -5.97 -15.48
CA ALA A 48 -3.50 -5.73 -15.17
C ALA A 48 -2.96 -6.66 -14.08
N ILE A 49 -3.76 -6.96 -13.04
CA ILE A 49 -3.41 -7.92 -12.00
C ILE A 49 -3.22 -9.30 -12.62
N GLU A 50 -4.18 -9.76 -13.43
CA GLU A 50 -4.13 -11.06 -14.10
C GLU A 50 -2.89 -11.16 -15.00
N VAL A 51 -2.69 -10.19 -15.89
CA VAL A 51 -1.52 -10.15 -16.79
C VAL A 51 -0.22 -10.19 -15.99
N GLY A 52 -0.12 -9.42 -14.91
CA GLY A 52 1.04 -9.42 -14.02
C GLY A 52 1.27 -10.76 -13.33
N GLN A 53 0.20 -11.43 -12.89
CA GLN A 53 0.27 -12.76 -12.26
C GLN A 53 0.68 -13.85 -13.25
N LEU A 54 0.13 -13.82 -14.46
CA LEU A 54 0.51 -14.75 -15.53
C LEU A 54 1.98 -14.56 -15.89
N LEU A 55 2.44 -13.31 -16.02
CA LEU A 55 3.83 -13.01 -16.31
C LEU A 55 4.78 -13.40 -15.17
N SER A 56 4.35 -13.18 -13.93
CA SER A 56 5.06 -13.62 -12.74
C SER A 56 5.24 -15.14 -12.71
N LEU A 57 4.17 -15.88 -13.01
CA LEU A 57 4.18 -17.34 -13.08
C LEU A 57 5.14 -17.85 -14.16
N THR A 58 5.14 -17.24 -15.34
CA THR A 58 6.00 -17.68 -16.44
C THR A 58 7.46 -17.36 -16.19
N LEU A 59 7.76 -16.17 -15.66
CA LEU A 59 9.10 -15.77 -15.25
C LEU A 59 9.66 -16.72 -14.19
N THR A 60 8.89 -16.98 -13.12
CA THR A 60 9.34 -17.84 -12.02
C THR A 60 9.51 -19.32 -12.40
N GLY A 61 8.78 -19.80 -13.42
CA GLY A 61 8.91 -21.15 -13.97
C GLY A 61 10.00 -21.29 -15.05
N SER A 62 10.21 -20.26 -15.87
CA SER A 62 11.18 -20.28 -16.97
C SER A 62 12.58 -19.93 -16.52
N VAL A 63 12.72 -18.95 -15.63
CA VAL A 63 14.00 -18.43 -15.14
C VAL A 63 14.37 -19.14 -13.84
N THR A 64 15.38 -19.99 -13.91
CA THR A 64 15.85 -20.81 -12.78
C THR A 64 17.38 -20.78 -12.73
N SER A 65 17.96 -20.95 -11.55
CA SER A 65 19.41 -20.87 -11.34
C SER A 65 20.19 -21.83 -12.26
N ASP A 66 19.67 -23.02 -12.54
CA ASP A 66 20.28 -24.01 -13.45
C ASP A 66 20.35 -23.56 -14.92
N LYS A 67 19.52 -22.61 -15.33
CA LYS A 67 19.50 -22.04 -16.69
C LYS A 67 20.32 -20.75 -16.80
N LEU A 68 20.87 -20.26 -15.69
CA LEU A 68 21.67 -19.05 -15.62
C LEU A 68 23.16 -19.42 -15.52
N PRO A 69 24.06 -18.58 -16.06
CA PRO A 69 25.49 -18.82 -15.94
C PRO A 69 25.91 -18.78 -14.46
N ASP A 70 26.53 -19.86 -13.99
CA ASP A 70 26.97 -20.04 -12.59
C ASP A 70 25.86 -19.83 -11.54
N GLY A 71 24.60 -20.01 -11.90
CA GLY A 71 23.46 -19.74 -11.01
C GLY A 71 23.18 -18.26 -10.75
N LYS A 72 23.89 -17.35 -11.44
CA LYS A 72 23.83 -15.91 -11.22
C LYS A 72 23.06 -15.18 -12.31
N MET A 73 22.21 -14.25 -11.88
CA MET A 73 21.57 -13.30 -12.79
C MET A 73 22.52 -12.12 -13.06
N TYR A 74 23.18 -12.12 -14.20
CA TYR A 74 24.05 -11.00 -14.60
C TYR A 74 23.23 -9.80 -15.09
N TYR A 75 23.75 -8.59 -14.86
CA TYR A 75 23.09 -7.33 -15.24
C TYR A 75 22.66 -7.30 -16.71
N ASN A 76 23.51 -7.75 -17.64
CA ASN A 76 23.18 -7.78 -19.07
C ASN A 76 22.01 -8.73 -19.39
N ILE A 77 21.92 -9.88 -18.72
CA ILE A 77 20.82 -10.85 -18.87
C ILE A 77 19.54 -10.25 -18.28
N ALA A 78 19.60 -9.75 -17.04
CA ALA A 78 18.48 -9.10 -16.37
C ALA A 78 17.96 -7.91 -17.18
N ASN A 79 18.86 -7.04 -17.65
CA ASN A 79 18.51 -5.83 -18.38
C ASN A 79 17.75 -6.16 -19.66
N ARG A 80 18.26 -7.08 -20.49
CA ARG A 80 17.62 -7.45 -21.74
C ARG A 80 16.30 -8.20 -21.51
N LEU A 81 16.28 -9.14 -20.56
CA LEU A 81 15.09 -9.93 -20.21
C LEU A 81 13.94 -9.06 -19.71
N VAL A 82 14.21 -8.27 -18.68
CA VAL A 82 13.19 -7.48 -17.97
C VAL A 82 12.72 -6.32 -18.84
N ASN A 83 13.59 -5.66 -19.59
CA ASN A 83 13.16 -4.59 -20.50
C ASN A 83 12.23 -5.09 -21.59
N ASP A 84 12.51 -6.23 -22.20
CA ASP A 84 11.68 -6.78 -23.26
C ASP A 84 10.29 -7.13 -22.71
N ILE A 85 10.28 -7.90 -21.63
CA ILE A 85 9.06 -8.39 -21.00
C ILE A 85 8.19 -7.27 -20.42
N LEU A 86 8.77 -6.35 -19.64
CA LEU A 86 8.00 -5.29 -19.00
C LEU A 86 7.54 -4.21 -19.99
N ARG A 87 8.25 -4.02 -21.11
CA ARG A 87 7.79 -3.17 -22.20
C ARG A 87 6.56 -3.76 -22.88
N HIS A 88 6.59 -5.05 -23.22
CA HIS A 88 5.43 -5.72 -23.81
C HIS A 88 4.22 -5.70 -22.86
N ASN A 89 4.45 -5.94 -21.57
CA ASN A 89 3.43 -5.84 -20.53
C ASN A 89 2.83 -4.41 -20.45
N TYR A 90 3.68 -3.39 -20.48
CA TYR A 90 3.24 -1.99 -20.51
C TYR A 90 2.40 -1.68 -21.76
N GLU A 91 2.84 -2.12 -22.94
CA GLU A 91 2.10 -1.91 -24.20
C GLU A 91 0.70 -2.54 -24.10
N LEU A 92 0.62 -3.81 -23.70
CA LEU A 92 -0.62 -4.55 -23.56
C LEU A 92 -1.62 -3.86 -22.60
N ILE A 93 -1.15 -3.47 -21.41
CA ILE A 93 -2.00 -2.84 -20.39
C ILE A 93 -2.39 -1.42 -20.80
N SER A 94 -1.45 -0.63 -21.31
CA SER A 94 -1.72 0.76 -21.72
C SER A 94 -2.63 0.84 -22.96
N ASP A 95 -2.53 -0.11 -23.88
CA ASP A 95 -3.45 -0.27 -25.02
C ASP A 95 -4.86 -0.59 -24.55
N TYR A 96 -5.01 -1.61 -23.71
CA TYR A 96 -6.31 -2.00 -23.15
C TYR A 96 -6.94 -0.84 -22.37
N ALA A 97 -6.18 -0.18 -21.49
CA ALA A 97 -6.60 1.00 -20.75
C ALA A 97 -7.02 2.15 -21.68
N GLY A 98 -6.27 2.39 -22.76
CA GLY A 98 -6.59 3.39 -23.76
C GLY A 98 -7.93 3.14 -24.46
N ASN A 99 -8.21 1.88 -24.79
CA ASN A 99 -9.49 1.49 -25.40
C ASN A 99 -10.67 1.68 -24.43
N VAL A 100 -10.49 1.31 -23.15
CA VAL A 100 -11.49 1.56 -22.11
C VAL A 100 -11.71 3.07 -21.93
N GLN A 101 -10.65 3.87 -21.82
CA GLN A 101 -10.76 5.33 -21.70
C GLN A 101 -11.46 5.95 -22.91
N GLN A 102 -11.22 5.44 -24.12
CA GLN A 102 -11.91 5.93 -25.32
C GLN A 102 -13.42 5.67 -25.24
N ASN A 103 -13.84 4.50 -24.75
CA ASN A 103 -15.25 4.19 -24.52
C ASN A 103 -15.87 5.08 -23.44
N LEU A 104 -15.16 5.30 -22.32
CA LEU A 104 -15.60 6.20 -21.26
C LEU A 104 -15.76 7.65 -21.76
N ASN A 105 -14.81 8.14 -22.57
CA ASN A 105 -14.89 9.46 -23.19
C ASN A 105 -16.11 9.57 -24.11
N LYS A 106 -16.35 8.56 -24.97
CA LYS A 106 -17.53 8.53 -25.85
C LYS A 106 -18.83 8.53 -25.07
N GLN A 107 -18.93 7.75 -23.99
CA GLN A 107 -20.11 7.72 -23.11
C GLN A 107 -20.35 9.06 -22.42
N ALA A 108 -19.28 9.72 -21.98
CA ALA A 108 -19.33 11.08 -21.46
C ALA A 108 -19.57 12.14 -22.56
N LYS A 109 -19.57 11.78 -23.84
CA LYS A 109 -19.63 12.71 -25.00
C LYS A 109 -18.40 13.62 -25.12
N ILE A 110 -17.26 13.23 -24.56
CA ILE A 110 -15.99 13.93 -24.61
C ILE A 110 -15.26 13.57 -25.91
N SER A 111 -14.88 14.58 -26.69
CA SER A 111 -14.17 14.42 -27.97
C SER A 111 -12.66 14.59 -27.85
N LEU A 112 -12.12 14.57 -26.63
CA LEU A 112 -10.70 14.71 -26.36
C LEU A 112 -9.94 13.42 -26.67
N LYS A 113 -8.73 13.56 -27.25
CA LYS A 113 -7.82 12.44 -27.51
C LYS A 113 -7.33 11.85 -26.19
N ILE A 114 -7.34 10.51 -26.10
CA ILE A 114 -6.78 9.80 -24.96
C ILE A 114 -5.29 10.11 -24.80
N GLN A 115 -4.84 10.21 -23.56
CA GLN A 115 -3.42 10.32 -23.23
C GLN A 115 -2.89 8.94 -22.84
N ARG A 116 -1.62 8.69 -23.17
CA ARG A 116 -0.89 7.49 -22.76
C ARG A 116 0.29 7.90 -21.90
N PRO A 117 0.50 7.29 -20.72
CA PRO A 117 1.64 7.62 -19.88
C PRO A 117 2.92 7.09 -20.53
N PRO A 118 4.08 7.75 -20.38
CA PRO A 118 5.35 7.16 -20.82
C PRO A 118 5.68 5.92 -19.99
N LEU A 119 6.44 4.98 -20.58
CA LEU A 119 6.99 3.84 -19.86
C LEU A 119 7.89 4.33 -18.71
N ASN A 120 7.68 3.83 -17.50
CA ASN A 120 8.50 4.17 -16.36
C ASN A 120 9.80 3.35 -16.37
N GLN A 121 10.82 3.86 -17.06
CA GLN A 121 12.11 3.21 -17.21
C GLN A 121 12.86 3.09 -15.87
N ASP A 122 12.76 4.09 -14.99
CA ASP A 122 13.43 4.09 -13.68
C ASP A 122 13.01 2.88 -12.82
N LYS A 123 11.72 2.49 -12.87
CA LYS A 123 11.24 1.27 -12.19
C LYS A 123 11.84 0.00 -12.76
N ILE A 124 11.99 -0.08 -14.09
CA ILE A 124 12.59 -1.22 -14.77
C ILE A 124 14.06 -1.31 -14.37
N ASP A 125 14.79 -0.20 -14.45
CA ASP A 125 16.21 -0.14 -14.14
C ASP A 125 16.48 -0.49 -12.67
N GLY A 126 15.63 -0.02 -11.75
CA GLY A 126 15.68 -0.40 -10.34
C GLY A 126 15.50 -1.91 -10.12
N LEU A 127 14.55 -2.53 -10.82
CA LEU A 127 14.33 -3.98 -10.75
C LEU A 127 15.51 -4.76 -11.34
N VAL A 128 16.05 -4.31 -12.47
CA VAL A 128 17.24 -4.91 -13.11
C VAL A 128 18.45 -4.87 -12.18
N ASN A 129 18.72 -3.70 -11.57
CA ASN A 129 19.82 -3.54 -10.64
C ASN A 129 19.70 -4.48 -9.44
N ARG A 130 18.50 -4.60 -8.87
CA ARG A 130 18.27 -5.48 -7.72
C ARG A 130 18.35 -6.96 -8.07
N LEU A 131 17.89 -7.37 -9.25
CA LEU A 131 18.02 -8.75 -9.74
C LEU A 131 19.47 -9.15 -9.96
N ALA A 132 20.34 -8.20 -10.31
CA ALA A 132 21.75 -8.45 -10.59
C ALA A 132 22.67 -8.33 -9.37
N SER A 133 22.13 -8.01 -8.19
CA SER A 133 22.96 -7.67 -7.02
C SER A 133 23.48 -8.88 -6.25
N GLU A 134 22.75 -10.00 -6.26
CA GLU A 134 23.13 -11.19 -5.47
C GLU A 134 24.02 -12.15 -6.26
N PRO A 135 24.87 -12.93 -5.57
CA PRO A 135 25.67 -13.98 -6.20
C PRO A 135 24.82 -15.15 -6.71
N VAL A 136 23.68 -15.42 -6.07
CA VAL A 136 22.78 -16.53 -6.41
C VAL A 136 21.41 -15.98 -6.75
N PHE A 137 20.84 -16.43 -7.88
CA PHE A 137 19.54 -15.94 -8.35
C PHE A 137 18.38 -16.28 -7.41
N ASP A 138 18.44 -17.41 -6.69
CA ASP A 138 17.36 -17.82 -5.78
C ASP A 138 17.09 -16.80 -4.65
N ASP A 139 18.10 -16.03 -4.24
CA ASP A 139 17.96 -14.97 -3.22
C ASP A 139 17.13 -13.77 -3.70
N VAL A 140 17.05 -13.59 -5.03
CA VAL A 140 16.31 -12.48 -5.69
C VAL A 140 15.13 -12.96 -6.51
N LYS A 141 14.90 -14.27 -6.62
CA LYS A 141 13.82 -14.87 -7.41
C LYS A 141 12.43 -14.32 -7.04
N TRP A 142 12.23 -13.96 -5.78
CA TRP A 142 10.99 -13.36 -5.28
C TRP A 142 10.62 -12.05 -5.98
N LEU A 143 11.58 -11.35 -6.62
CA LEU A 143 11.34 -10.12 -7.37
C LEU A 143 10.49 -10.34 -8.64
N PHE A 144 10.49 -11.56 -9.18
CA PHE A 144 9.57 -11.93 -10.26
C PHE A 144 8.15 -12.24 -9.78
N GLY A 145 7.90 -12.18 -8.47
CA GLY A 145 6.59 -12.31 -7.84
C GLY A 145 5.78 -11.00 -7.86
N GLU A 146 5.44 -10.55 -6.66
CA GLU A 146 4.64 -9.34 -6.41
C GLU A 146 5.12 -8.06 -7.13
N PRO A 147 6.43 -7.78 -7.26
CA PRO A 147 6.86 -6.56 -7.95
C PRO A 147 6.40 -6.45 -9.40
N ILE A 148 6.27 -7.57 -10.11
CA ILE A 148 5.75 -7.60 -11.49
C ILE A 148 4.26 -7.22 -11.52
N VAL A 149 3.47 -7.75 -10.59
CA VAL A 149 2.05 -7.41 -10.45
C VAL A 149 1.87 -5.92 -10.10
N ASN A 150 2.67 -5.42 -9.16
CA ASN A 150 2.66 -4.00 -8.79
C ASN A 150 3.05 -3.09 -9.96
N PHE A 151 4.03 -3.51 -10.78
CA PHE A 151 4.40 -2.78 -11.99
C PHE A 151 3.19 -2.69 -12.94
N SER A 152 2.53 -3.81 -13.22
CA SER A 152 1.31 -3.88 -14.04
C SER A 152 0.21 -2.94 -13.54
N GLN A 153 -0.09 -2.95 -12.24
CA GLN A 153 -1.10 -2.06 -11.67
C GLN A 153 -0.69 -0.58 -11.75
N SER A 154 0.60 -0.28 -11.57
CA SER A 154 1.07 1.10 -11.63
C SER A 154 0.91 1.73 -13.03
N ILE A 155 0.92 0.93 -14.09
CA ILE A 155 0.62 1.39 -15.45
C ILE A 155 -0.83 1.87 -15.55
N VAL A 156 -1.76 1.18 -14.89
CA VAL A 156 -3.18 1.58 -14.83
C VAL A 156 -3.33 2.92 -14.11
N ASP A 157 -2.68 3.07 -12.96
CA ASP A 157 -2.69 4.31 -12.19
C ASP A 157 -2.12 5.48 -12.98
N ASP A 158 -1.00 5.25 -13.69
CA ASP A 158 -0.38 6.25 -14.56
C ASP A 158 -1.31 6.63 -15.72
N CYS A 159 -2.01 5.66 -16.33
CA CYS A 159 -3.04 5.91 -17.34
C CYS A 159 -4.18 6.78 -16.81
N ILE A 160 -4.67 6.51 -15.60
CA ILE A 160 -5.71 7.31 -14.94
C ILE A 160 -5.21 8.73 -14.74
N ARG A 161 -4.02 8.89 -14.14
CA ARG A 161 -3.43 10.17 -13.80
C ARG A 161 -3.27 11.08 -15.02
N VAL A 162 -2.67 10.60 -16.11
CA VAL A 162 -2.47 11.43 -17.31
C VAL A 162 -3.78 11.85 -18.00
N ASN A 163 -4.81 11.00 -17.96
CA ASN A 163 -6.12 11.33 -18.55
C ASN A 163 -6.94 12.25 -17.64
N ALA A 164 -6.88 12.03 -16.32
CA ALA A 164 -7.51 12.91 -15.34
C ALA A 164 -6.89 14.32 -15.37
N ASP A 165 -5.56 14.42 -15.40
CA ASP A 165 -4.82 15.66 -15.60
C ASP A 165 -5.25 16.39 -16.88
N PHE A 166 -5.35 15.65 -17.98
CA PHE A 166 -5.72 16.24 -19.27
C PHE A 166 -7.15 16.77 -19.26
N HIS A 167 -8.09 16.03 -18.68
CA HIS A 167 -9.48 16.48 -18.54
C HIS A 167 -9.61 17.66 -17.57
N ALA A 168 -8.87 17.67 -16.46
CA ALA A 168 -8.84 18.79 -15.53
C ALA A 168 -8.30 20.07 -16.19
N LYS A 169 -7.20 19.97 -16.93
CA LYS A 169 -6.64 21.07 -17.75
C LYS A 169 -7.60 21.57 -18.83
N ALA A 170 -8.49 20.70 -19.32
CA ALA A 170 -9.55 21.07 -20.25
C ALA A 170 -10.78 21.73 -19.57
N GLY A 171 -10.73 22.01 -18.26
CA GLY A 171 -11.82 22.66 -17.52
C GLY A 171 -12.92 21.72 -17.05
N MET A 172 -12.66 20.41 -17.05
CA MET A 172 -13.55 19.40 -16.46
C MET A 172 -13.23 19.20 -14.97
N THR A 173 -14.15 18.58 -14.24
CA THR A 173 -13.94 18.23 -12.83
C THR A 173 -13.97 16.70 -12.69
N PRO A 174 -12.90 15.99 -13.10
CA PRO A 174 -12.85 14.54 -13.04
C PRO A 174 -13.04 14.03 -11.60
N THR A 175 -13.50 12.78 -11.47
CA THR A 175 -13.63 12.12 -10.16
C THR A 175 -12.84 10.81 -10.19
N ILE A 176 -12.04 10.62 -9.17
CA ILE A 176 -11.24 9.42 -8.93
C ILE A 176 -11.76 8.73 -7.68
N GLU A 177 -11.75 7.40 -7.66
CA GLU A 177 -12.25 6.63 -6.54
C GLU A 177 -11.28 5.51 -6.22
N ARG A 178 -10.74 5.51 -5.00
CA ARG A 178 -9.89 4.41 -4.54
C ARG A 178 -10.75 3.43 -3.74
N ILE A 179 -10.79 2.19 -4.19
CA ILE A 179 -11.57 1.12 -3.60
C ILE A 179 -10.60 0.17 -2.89
N SER A 180 -10.77 0.06 -1.59
CA SER A 180 -10.04 -0.93 -0.78
C SER A 180 -10.67 -2.32 -0.96
N THR A 181 -9.81 -3.33 -1.04
CA THR A 181 -10.24 -4.74 -1.02
C THR A 181 -10.45 -5.26 0.40
N GLY A 182 -10.16 -4.44 1.44
CA GLY A 182 -10.17 -4.83 2.85
C GLY A 182 -9.02 -5.76 3.25
N LYS A 183 -8.16 -6.15 2.30
CA LYS A 183 -6.98 -7.00 2.51
C LYS A 183 -5.67 -6.22 2.32
N CYS A 184 -5.73 -4.92 2.08
CA CYS A 184 -4.57 -4.04 1.98
C CYS A 184 -4.14 -3.52 3.36
N CYS A 185 -2.95 -2.93 3.45
CA CYS A 185 -2.46 -2.34 4.69
C CYS A 185 -3.32 -1.14 5.15
N ASP A 186 -3.28 -0.84 6.46
CA ASP A 186 -4.02 0.27 7.09
C ASP A 186 -3.85 1.61 6.33
N TRP A 187 -2.64 1.92 5.86
CA TRP A 187 -2.38 3.13 5.08
C TRP A 187 -3.14 3.17 3.73
N CYS A 188 -3.19 2.06 3.00
CA CYS A 188 -3.90 1.99 1.72
C CYS A 188 -5.41 2.07 1.91
N ASP A 189 -5.93 1.47 2.99
CA ASP A 189 -7.34 1.48 3.35
C ASP A 189 -7.82 2.90 3.68
N ARG A 190 -6.97 3.71 4.33
CA ARG A 190 -7.25 5.12 4.64
C ARG A 190 -7.42 6.03 3.43
N LEU A 191 -6.76 5.71 2.34
CA LEU A 191 -6.87 6.46 1.09
C LEU A 191 -8.13 6.10 0.30
N ALA A 192 -8.85 5.05 0.71
CA ALA A 192 -10.08 4.65 0.05
C ALA A 192 -11.15 5.75 0.19
N GLY A 193 -11.89 5.97 -0.88
CA GLY A 193 -12.85 7.06 -0.97
C GLY A 193 -12.92 7.63 -2.36
N LYS A 194 -13.89 8.52 -2.55
CA LYS A 194 -14.17 9.18 -3.82
C LYS A 194 -13.73 10.63 -3.72
N TYR A 195 -12.93 11.10 -4.66
CA TYR A 195 -12.34 12.42 -4.63
C TYR A 195 -12.56 13.17 -5.93
N ILE A 196 -12.75 14.48 -5.82
CA ILE A 196 -12.61 15.38 -6.97
C ILE A 196 -11.12 15.46 -7.26
N TYR A 197 -10.75 15.36 -8.53
CA TYR A 197 -9.36 15.46 -8.93
C TYR A 197 -8.74 16.81 -8.51
N HIS A 198 -7.51 16.77 -7.96
CA HIS A 198 -6.80 17.82 -7.20
C HIS A 198 -7.29 18.07 -5.75
N GLU A 199 -8.29 17.34 -5.27
CA GLU A 199 -8.73 17.36 -3.86
C GLU A 199 -8.43 16.05 -3.14
N GLU A 200 -7.77 15.11 -3.82
CA GLU A 200 -7.31 13.85 -3.23
C GLU A 200 -6.17 14.04 -2.21
N PRO A 201 -6.01 13.11 -1.26
CA PRO A 201 -4.88 13.08 -0.34
C PRO A 201 -3.53 13.05 -1.07
N LYS A 202 -2.48 13.53 -0.41
CA LYS A 202 -1.11 13.30 -0.89
C LYS A 202 -0.87 11.80 -1.03
N ASP A 203 -0.05 11.43 -2.00
CA ASP A 203 0.33 10.04 -2.28
C ASP A 203 -0.83 9.10 -2.65
N PHE A 204 -1.95 9.64 -3.12
CA PHE A 204 -3.13 8.88 -3.57
C PHE A 204 -2.81 7.75 -4.58
N TYR A 205 -1.82 7.95 -5.46
CA TYR A 205 -1.40 6.97 -6.47
C TYR A 205 -0.27 6.05 -5.99
N LYS A 206 0.29 6.24 -4.79
CA LYS A 206 1.35 5.36 -4.28
C LYS A 206 0.75 4.03 -3.81
N ARG A 207 1.54 2.96 -4.03
CA ARG A 207 1.24 1.58 -3.65
C ARG A 207 2.38 1.03 -2.80
N HIS A 208 2.03 0.24 -1.79
CA HIS A 208 2.97 -0.62 -1.07
C HIS A 208 3.05 -2.00 -1.73
N GLN A 209 4.03 -2.79 -1.30
CA GLN A 209 4.12 -4.21 -1.65
C GLN A 209 2.82 -4.93 -1.23
N HIS A 210 2.25 -5.77 -2.10
CA HIS A 210 0.96 -6.45 -1.91
C HIS A 210 -0.31 -5.58 -1.89
N CYS A 211 -0.26 -4.35 -2.43
CA CYS A 211 -1.42 -3.47 -2.49
C CYS A 211 -2.36 -3.82 -3.66
N GLN A 212 -3.47 -4.51 -3.36
CA GLN A 212 -4.51 -4.83 -4.34
C GLN A 212 -5.60 -3.75 -4.51
N CYS A 213 -5.41 -2.53 -3.98
CA CYS A 213 -6.41 -1.47 -4.12
C CYS A 213 -6.69 -1.16 -5.60
N VAL A 214 -7.95 -0.83 -5.90
CA VAL A 214 -8.36 -0.43 -7.24
C VAL A 214 -8.53 1.08 -7.27
N ILE A 215 -8.01 1.74 -8.29
CA ILE A 215 -8.37 3.13 -8.57
C ILE A 215 -9.30 3.10 -9.77
N ASP A 216 -10.54 3.56 -9.57
CA ASP A 216 -11.51 3.77 -10.64
C ASP A 216 -11.55 5.25 -11.02
N TYR A 217 -11.86 5.52 -12.28
CA TYR A 217 -11.83 6.83 -12.86
C TYR A 217 -13.04 7.09 -13.73
N HIS A 218 -13.74 8.19 -13.44
CA HIS A 218 -14.89 8.63 -14.22
C HIS A 218 -14.67 10.03 -14.78
N PRO A 219 -14.61 10.18 -16.12
CA PRO A 219 -14.55 11.49 -16.74
C PRO A 219 -15.91 12.17 -16.63
N LYS A 220 -16.01 13.19 -15.79
CA LYS A 220 -17.21 14.05 -15.72
C LYS A 220 -17.17 15.10 -16.81
N ASN A 221 -18.35 15.49 -17.29
CA ASN A 221 -18.47 16.59 -18.25
C ASN A 221 -18.09 17.94 -17.63
N GLY A 222 -17.43 18.76 -18.44
CA GLY A 222 -17.03 20.12 -18.09
C GLY A 222 -17.58 21.14 -19.08
N LYS A 223 -17.38 22.43 -18.75
CA LYS A 223 -17.79 23.53 -19.63
C LYS A 223 -16.92 23.50 -20.90
N ARG A 224 -17.53 23.65 -22.08
CA ARG A 224 -16.79 23.75 -23.35
C ARG A 224 -16.76 25.20 -23.77
N GLN A 225 -15.58 25.72 -24.08
CA GLN A 225 -15.45 27.03 -24.71
C GLN A 225 -15.30 26.83 -26.21
N ASN A 226 -16.09 27.56 -26.99
CA ASN A 226 -15.88 27.62 -28.42
C ASN A 226 -14.60 28.40 -28.72
N SER A 227 -13.65 27.82 -29.44
CA SER A 227 -12.33 28.42 -29.70
C SER A 227 -12.40 29.74 -30.48
N TRP A 228 -13.41 29.91 -31.34
CA TRP A 228 -13.62 31.09 -32.18
C TRP A 228 -14.44 32.18 -31.48
N SER A 229 -15.64 31.83 -31.00
CA SER A 229 -16.54 32.80 -30.37
C SER A 229 -16.20 33.08 -28.90
N LYS A 230 -15.29 32.29 -28.29
CA LYS A 230 -14.96 32.28 -26.85
C LYS A 230 -16.17 32.09 -25.93
N LYS A 231 -17.35 31.76 -26.48
CA LYS A 231 -18.59 31.50 -25.74
C LYS A 231 -18.54 30.13 -25.11
N TRP A 232 -18.99 30.06 -23.86
CA TRP A 232 -19.12 28.80 -23.13
C TRP A 232 -20.47 28.14 -23.46
N THR A 233 -20.47 26.83 -23.70
CA THR A 233 -21.72 26.05 -23.76
C THR A 233 -22.38 26.08 -22.37
N LYS A 234 -23.61 26.62 -22.30
CA LYS A 234 -24.42 26.55 -21.09
C LYS A 234 -25.09 25.17 -21.04
N GLU A 235 -24.69 24.34 -20.08
CA GLU A 235 -25.54 23.21 -19.65
C GLU A 235 -26.83 23.77 -19.04
N THR A 236 -27.90 22.96 -19.03
CA THR A 236 -29.13 23.34 -18.33
C THR A 236 -28.86 23.54 -16.83
N THR A 237 -29.57 24.47 -16.21
CA THR A 237 -29.40 24.82 -14.78
C THR A 237 -29.55 23.60 -13.87
N ASP A 238 -30.51 22.71 -14.15
CA ASP A 238 -30.74 21.47 -13.42
C ASP A 238 -29.52 20.51 -13.45
N ILE A 239 -28.87 20.33 -14.60
CA ILE A 239 -27.66 19.50 -14.71
C ILE A 239 -26.49 20.12 -13.91
N LEU A 240 -26.37 21.45 -13.94
CA LEU A 240 -25.34 22.17 -13.20
C LEU A 240 -25.56 22.07 -11.69
N GLU A 241 -26.80 22.22 -11.22
CA GLU A 241 -27.18 22.09 -9.81
C GLU A 241 -26.96 20.67 -9.30
N ARG A 242 -27.41 19.64 -10.04
CA ARG A 242 -27.10 18.23 -9.69
C ARG A 242 -25.60 17.97 -9.61
N ARG A 243 -24.79 18.55 -10.51
CA ARG A 243 -23.33 18.40 -10.45
C ARG A 243 -22.72 19.06 -9.23
N LYS A 244 -23.16 20.28 -8.90
CA LYS A 244 -22.73 20.97 -7.68
C LYS A 244 -23.11 20.14 -6.45
N GLN A 245 -24.35 19.65 -6.39
CA GLN A 245 -24.82 18.81 -5.30
C GLN A 245 -23.99 17.54 -5.17
N MET A 246 -23.76 16.80 -6.26
CA MET A 246 -22.89 15.61 -6.24
C MET A 246 -21.47 15.91 -5.75
N ASN A 247 -20.89 17.05 -6.13
CA ASN A 247 -19.55 17.43 -5.66
C ASN A 247 -19.55 17.80 -4.18
N ILE A 248 -20.61 18.44 -3.68
CA ILE A 248 -20.82 18.70 -2.25
C ILE A 248 -20.97 17.36 -1.51
N ASP A 249 -21.82 16.45 -2.01
CA ASP A 249 -22.04 15.14 -1.41
C ASP A 249 -20.76 14.32 -1.32
N ILE A 250 -19.88 14.37 -2.34
CA ILE A 250 -18.57 13.70 -2.30
C ILE A 250 -17.72 14.24 -1.16
N ARG A 251 -17.60 15.57 -1.05
CA ARG A 251 -16.82 16.22 0.02
C ARG A 251 -17.41 15.93 1.39
N ASP A 252 -18.74 15.98 1.52
CA ASP A 252 -19.45 15.71 2.76
C ASP A 252 -19.35 14.25 3.19
N ASN A 253 -19.39 13.30 2.25
CA ASN A 253 -19.21 11.88 2.55
C ASN A 253 -17.81 11.58 3.09
N ASN A 254 -16.76 12.12 2.46
CA ASN A 254 -15.39 12.00 2.97
C ASN A 254 -15.26 12.64 4.36
N ARG A 255 -15.80 13.86 4.51
CA ARG A 255 -15.80 14.58 5.79
C ARG A 255 -16.57 13.82 6.88
N LYS A 256 -17.71 13.20 6.55
CA LYS A 256 -18.52 12.42 7.49
C LYS A 256 -17.81 11.15 7.95
N SER A 257 -17.12 10.47 7.03
CA SER A 257 -16.27 9.32 7.36
C SER A 257 -15.17 9.73 8.35
N ASP A 258 -14.45 10.82 8.05
CA ASP A 258 -13.40 11.34 8.92
C ASP A 258 -13.94 11.82 10.28
N ILE A 259 -15.12 12.46 10.29
CA ILE A 259 -15.78 12.89 11.53
C ILE A 259 -16.13 11.68 12.40
N LYS A 260 -16.61 10.58 11.81
CA LYS A 260 -16.96 9.38 12.55
C LYS A 260 -15.72 8.79 13.21
N GLU A 261 -14.65 8.62 12.45
CA GLU A 261 -13.39 8.08 12.96
C GLU A 261 -12.76 8.99 14.03
N TYR A 262 -12.78 10.31 13.79
CA TYR A 262 -12.33 11.29 14.76
C TYR A 262 -13.12 11.22 16.07
N LYS A 263 -14.45 11.14 16.02
CA LYS A 263 -15.30 11.02 17.21
C LYS A 263 -15.02 9.75 18.01
N GLU A 264 -14.77 8.63 17.33
CA GLU A 264 -14.39 7.37 17.97
C GLU A 264 -13.03 7.47 18.66
N ILE A 265 -12.04 8.08 17.99
CA ILE A 265 -10.72 8.30 18.60
C ILE A 265 -10.82 9.25 19.80
N VAL A 266 -11.60 10.34 19.70
CA VAL A 266 -11.83 11.26 20.82
C VAL A 266 -12.56 10.58 21.97
N SER A 267 -13.56 9.73 21.69
CA SER A 267 -14.27 9.01 22.76
C SER A 267 -13.36 8.02 23.49
N ILE A 268 -12.38 7.44 22.81
CA ILE A 268 -11.42 6.51 23.38
C ILE A 268 -10.27 7.23 24.09
N LEU A 269 -9.61 8.19 23.45
CA LEU A 269 -8.38 8.83 23.94
C LEU A 269 -8.60 10.09 24.77
N GLY A 270 -9.77 10.73 24.68
CA GLY A 270 -10.08 11.96 25.42
C GLY A 270 -9.09 13.08 25.09
N THR A 271 -8.39 13.60 26.11
CA THR A 271 -7.41 14.69 25.98
C THR A 271 -6.17 14.31 25.17
N LYS A 272 -5.88 13.02 25.01
CA LYS A 272 -4.77 12.51 24.18
C LYS A 272 -5.11 12.49 22.68
N ALA A 273 -6.37 12.69 22.30
CA ALA A 273 -6.78 12.75 20.89
C ALA A 273 -6.34 14.06 20.22
N PRO A 274 -6.32 14.12 18.87
CA PRO A 274 -6.07 15.37 18.16
C PRO A 274 -7.08 16.45 18.56
N ILE A 275 -6.60 17.69 18.65
CA ILE A 275 -7.38 18.83 19.17
C ILE A 275 -8.59 19.18 18.27
N SER A 276 -8.49 18.88 16.97
CA SER A 276 -9.55 19.19 16.01
C SER A 276 -9.61 18.17 14.88
N LEU A 277 -10.76 18.12 14.21
CA LEU A 277 -10.93 17.32 12.99
C LEU A 277 -9.90 17.68 11.91
N ALA A 278 -9.54 18.96 11.77
CA ALA A 278 -8.57 19.39 10.77
C ALA A 278 -7.17 18.82 11.06
N LYS A 279 -6.73 18.85 12.34
CA LYS A 279 -5.47 18.20 12.75
C LYS A 279 -5.53 16.69 12.58
N PHE A 280 -6.68 16.08 12.84
CA PHE A 280 -6.88 14.64 12.60
C PHE A 280 -6.76 14.29 11.12
N GLN A 281 -7.37 15.06 10.22
CA GLN A 281 -7.27 14.86 8.77
C GLN A 281 -5.84 15.06 8.27
N ASP A 282 -5.15 16.09 8.75
CA ASP A 282 -3.75 16.32 8.41
C ASP A 282 -2.85 15.15 8.82
N LEU A 283 -2.98 14.67 10.07
CA LEU A 283 -2.29 13.47 10.52
C LEU A 283 -2.64 12.26 9.63
N LYS A 284 -3.94 12.05 9.35
CA LYS A 284 -4.42 10.89 8.58
C LYS A 284 -3.84 10.81 7.17
N TYR A 285 -3.78 11.94 6.47
CA TYR A 285 -3.46 12.00 5.04
C TYR A 285 -2.03 12.47 4.75
N ASN A 286 -1.38 13.17 5.67
CA ASN A 286 -0.05 13.75 5.45
C ASN A 286 1.03 13.19 6.41
N ASP A 287 0.67 12.59 7.56
CA ASP A 287 1.63 12.01 8.53
C ASP A 287 1.23 10.58 8.92
N GLY A 288 1.46 9.66 7.99
CA GLY A 288 1.08 8.26 8.12
C GLY A 288 1.62 7.59 9.38
N ILE A 289 2.85 7.93 9.80
CA ILE A 289 3.53 7.33 10.97
C ILE A 289 2.86 7.77 12.25
N ARG A 290 2.69 9.09 12.48
CA ARG A 290 2.03 9.57 13.69
C ARG A 290 0.58 9.13 13.77
N TYR A 291 -0.10 9.02 12.63
CA TYR A 291 -1.44 8.47 12.59
C TYR A 291 -1.52 7.01 13.03
N GLU A 292 -0.59 6.16 12.59
CA GLU A 292 -0.55 4.75 13.03
C GLU A 292 -0.32 4.67 14.54
N ARG A 293 0.58 5.50 15.09
CA ARG A 293 0.79 5.60 16.55
C ARG A 293 -0.48 6.03 17.28
N LEU A 294 -1.22 7.02 16.76
CA LEU A 294 -2.51 7.43 17.33
C LEU A 294 -3.52 6.26 17.35
N LYS A 295 -3.57 5.45 16.29
CA LYS A 295 -4.43 4.26 16.22
C LYS A 295 -3.97 3.17 17.18
N ASP A 296 -2.67 2.99 17.38
CA ASP A 296 -2.12 2.04 18.36
C ASP A 296 -2.50 2.45 19.78
N GLN A 297 -2.35 3.74 20.12
CA GLN A 297 -2.79 4.30 21.40
C GLN A 297 -4.29 4.09 21.60
N ALA A 298 -5.11 4.39 20.59
CA ALA A 298 -6.56 4.19 20.65
C ALA A 298 -6.91 2.71 20.82
N HIS A 299 -6.19 1.80 20.17
CA HIS A 299 -6.39 0.36 20.33
C HIS A 299 -6.09 -0.10 21.76
N ILE A 300 -4.96 0.31 22.33
CA ILE A 300 -4.58 -0.03 23.71
C ILE A 300 -5.62 0.53 24.70
N GLN A 301 -5.93 1.82 24.59
CA GLN A 301 -6.89 2.47 25.49
C GLN A 301 -8.30 1.90 25.34
N GLY A 302 -8.71 1.53 24.14
CA GLY A 302 -10.00 0.88 23.88
C GLY A 302 -10.10 -0.47 24.59
N ASN A 303 -9.04 -1.28 24.55
CA ASN A 303 -8.97 -2.56 25.27
C ASN A 303 -8.94 -2.39 26.80
N PHE A 304 -8.36 -1.30 27.31
CA PHE A 304 -8.49 -0.97 28.73
C PHE A 304 -9.92 -0.58 29.09
N LYS A 305 -10.55 0.30 28.30
CA LYS A 305 -11.92 0.78 28.58
C LYS A 305 -12.97 -0.33 28.52
N ASN A 306 -12.82 -1.29 27.61
CA ASN A 306 -13.76 -2.40 27.48
C ASN A 306 -13.45 -3.59 28.40
N GLY A 307 -12.40 -3.51 29.22
CA GLY A 307 -12.01 -4.55 30.18
C GLY A 307 -11.34 -5.78 29.55
N SER A 308 -10.98 -5.74 28.26
CA SER A 308 -10.24 -6.82 27.61
C SER A 308 -8.82 -6.94 28.19
N TRP A 309 -8.20 -5.81 28.51
CA TRP A 309 -6.90 -5.72 29.16
C TRP A 309 -6.97 -4.95 30.47
N LEU A 310 -6.18 -5.40 31.45
CA LEU A 310 -6.04 -4.72 32.73
C LEU A 310 -4.82 -3.79 32.68
N ASP A 311 -5.04 -2.49 32.91
CA ASP A 311 -4.02 -1.43 32.95
C ASP A 311 -3.23 -1.46 34.27
N LYS A 312 -2.56 -2.59 34.52
CA LYS A 312 -1.71 -2.82 35.69
C LYS A 312 -0.67 -3.89 35.38
N VAL A 313 0.52 -3.79 35.94
CA VAL A 313 1.51 -4.87 35.92
C VAL A 313 1.01 -6.06 36.75
N ASN A 314 1.15 -7.26 36.22
CA ASN A 314 0.87 -8.51 36.91
C ASN A 314 2.16 -9.00 37.58
N PRO A 315 2.25 -9.03 38.92
CA PRO A 315 3.47 -9.40 39.63
C PRO A 315 3.96 -10.83 39.32
N GLU A 316 3.05 -11.80 39.22
CA GLU A 316 3.39 -13.20 38.95
C GLU A 316 4.02 -13.40 37.57
N LYS A 317 3.51 -12.66 36.57
CA LYS A 317 4.11 -12.65 35.22
C LYS A 317 5.41 -11.87 35.19
N GLN A 318 5.47 -10.74 35.91
CA GLN A 318 6.65 -9.88 35.94
C GLN A 318 7.86 -10.55 36.60
N ALA A 319 7.65 -11.36 37.64
CA ALA A 319 8.70 -12.13 38.32
C ALA A 319 9.53 -13.01 37.37
N ARG A 320 8.97 -13.40 36.22
CA ARG A 320 9.70 -14.17 35.20
C ARG A 320 10.81 -13.39 34.49
N HIS A 321 10.90 -12.08 34.73
CA HIS A 321 11.78 -11.12 34.08
C HIS A 321 12.53 -10.23 35.07
N ILE A 322 12.69 -10.66 36.32
CA ILE A 322 13.48 -9.97 37.35
C ILE A 322 14.68 -10.85 37.71
N LYS A 323 15.88 -10.29 37.80
CA LYS A 323 17.15 -11.06 37.93
C LYS A 323 17.10 -12.15 39.00
N SER A 324 16.58 -11.85 40.18
CA SER A 324 16.49 -12.77 41.32
C SER A 324 15.46 -13.91 41.15
N THR A 325 14.47 -13.75 40.26
CA THR A 325 13.32 -14.66 40.13
C THR A 325 13.12 -15.18 38.70
N ALA A 326 13.88 -14.67 37.74
CA ALA A 326 13.89 -15.12 36.36
C ALA A 326 14.38 -16.57 36.29
N GLY A 327 13.62 -17.41 35.59
CA GLY A 327 14.06 -18.77 35.27
C GLY A 327 15.22 -18.77 34.28
N GLU A 328 15.97 -19.87 34.24
CA GLU A 328 17.10 -20.07 33.34
C GLU A 328 16.72 -19.79 31.86
N GLY A 329 17.59 -19.07 31.14
CA GLY A 329 17.38 -18.73 29.73
C GLY A 329 16.38 -17.61 29.44
N LYS A 330 16.07 -16.73 30.41
CA LYS A 330 15.19 -15.56 30.21
C LYS A 330 15.92 -14.23 30.38
N SER A 331 15.59 -13.26 29.52
CA SER A 331 15.97 -11.86 29.69
C SER A 331 15.32 -11.27 30.94
N TYR A 332 16.07 -10.44 31.67
CA TYR A 332 15.68 -9.93 32.99
C TYR A 332 16.09 -8.47 33.22
N PHE A 333 15.29 -7.76 34.02
CA PHE A 333 15.64 -6.48 34.62
C PHE A 333 16.49 -6.70 35.88
N PHE A 334 17.31 -5.71 36.23
CA PHE A 334 17.99 -5.72 37.53
C PHE A 334 16.99 -5.57 38.67
N ASP A 335 17.32 -6.12 39.85
CA ASP A 335 16.39 -6.21 40.99
C ASP A 335 16.00 -4.84 41.58
N ASP A 336 16.79 -3.80 41.33
CA ASP A 336 16.58 -2.41 41.75
C ASP A 336 15.66 -1.62 40.81
N VAL A 337 15.27 -2.21 39.67
CA VAL A 337 14.46 -1.54 38.66
C VAL A 337 12.98 -1.57 39.02
N ASP A 338 12.39 -0.38 39.14
CA ASP A 338 10.95 -0.22 39.32
C ASP A 338 10.20 -0.44 37.99
N THR A 339 9.77 -1.68 37.78
CA THR A 339 9.01 -2.07 36.58
C THR A 339 7.62 -1.42 36.52
N ASP A 340 6.98 -1.10 37.64
CA ASP A 340 5.69 -0.39 37.62
C ASP A 340 5.87 1.05 37.13
N ALA A 341 6.93 1.73 37.57
CA ALA A 341 7.28 3.07 37.07
C ALA A 341 7.61 3.04 35.57
N LEU A 342 8.36 2.05 35.11
CA LEU A 342 8.65 1.87 33.68
C LEU A 342 7.37 1.65 32.86
N TYR A 343 6.47 0.80 33.35
CA TYR A 343 5.18 0.55 32.70
C TYR A 343 4.38 1.85 32.56
N GLN A 344 4.22 2.62 33.64
CA GLN A 344 3.45 3.87 33.59
C GLN A 344 4.10 4.92 32.69
N LYS A 345 5.44 4.96 32.67
CA LYS A 345 6.20 5.92 31.85
C LYS A 345 6.10 5.62 30.36
N TYR A 346 6.19 4.35 29.97
CA TYR A 346 6.37 3.97 28.57
C TYR A 346 5.14 3.32 27.90
N LYS A 347 4.10 2.92 28.64
CA LYS A 347 2.88 2.39 28.00
C LYS A 347 2.30 3.41 27.01
N GLN A 348 1.83 2.92 25.85
CA GLN A 348 1.23 3.75 24.79
C GLN A 348 2.21 4.74 24.13
N THR A 349 3.52 4.53 24.25
CA THR A 349 4.55 5.39 23.62
C THR A 349 5.28 4.71 22.46
N GLY A 350 5.21 3.38 22.40
CA GLY A 350 5.83 2.55 21.38
C GLY A 350 4.89 2.18 20.23
N GLU A 351 5.27 1.14 19.49
CA GLU A 351 4.54 0.65 18.32
C GLU A 351 3.98 -0.74 18.60
N LEU A 352 2.70 -0.96 18.24
CA LEU A 352 2.12 -2.30 18.37
C LEU A 352 2.64 -3.22 17.28
N ILE A 353 3.09 -4.39 17.69
CA ILE A 353 3.43 -5.47 16.75
C ILE A 353 2.15 -5.87 16.01
N LYS A 354 2.22 -5.92 14.69
CA LYS A 354 1.11 -6.34 13.82
C LYS A 354 1.38 -7.72 13.22
N ASN A 355 0.33 -8.52 13.06
CA ASN A 355 0.37 -9.78 12.32
C ASN A 355 -0.68 -9.75 11.19
N ARG A 356 -0.85 -10.86 10.45
CA ARG A 356 -1.83 -10.97 9.35
C ARG A 356 -3.29 -10.67 9.77
N ARG A 357 -3.62 -10.71 11.06
CA ARG A 357 -4.95 -10.42 11.63
C ARG A 357 -5.07 -9.02 12.22
N GLY A 358 -4.00 -8.21 12.19
CA GLY A 358 -4.00 -6.83 12.68
C GLY A 358 -3.08 -6.60 13.89
N ARG A 359 -3.43 -5.59 14.70
CA ARG A 359 -2.70 -5.18 15.91
C ARG A 359 -2.74 -6.30 16.96
N THR A 360 -1.58 -6.60 17.55
CA THR A 360 -1.47 -7.61 18.62
C THR A 360 -1.51 -6.95 20.00
N HIS A 361 -1.31 -7.77 21.05
CA HIS A 361 -1.22 -7.31 22.44
C HIS A 361 0.20 -6.90 22.86
N LYS A 362 1.15 -6.87 21.91
CA LYS A 362 2.57 -6.58 22.19
C LYS A 362 2.93 -5.19 21.66
N GLU A 363 3.44 -4.34 22.54
CA GLU A 363 3.97 -3.01 22.21
C GLU A 363 5.50 -3.04 22.36
N LEU A 364 6.21 -2.62 21.32
CA LEU A 364 7.66 -2.50 21.31
C LEU A 364 8.07 -1.06 21.58
N ILE A 365 8.98 -0.85 22.52
CA ILE A 365 9.42 0.47 22.99
C ILE A 365 10.95 0.51 22.97
N ASP A 366 11.48 1.55 22.31
CA ASP A 366 12.90 1.89 22.35
C ASP A 366 13.22 2.67 23.62
N LEU A 367 14.30 2.29 24.30
CA LEU A 367 14.80 3.00 25.47
C LEU A 367 15.95 3.94 25.07
N PRO A 368 16.07 5.11 25.72
CA PRO A 368 17.25 5.97 25.64
C PRO A 368 18.57 5.22 25.89
N GLU A 369 19.67 5.65 25.23
CA GLU A 369 21.00 4.99 25.29
C GLU A 369 21.63 4.94 26.68
N ASP A 370 21.25 5.86 27.55
CA ASP A 370 21.79 6.02 28.90
C ASP A 370 21.10 5.14 29.94
N ILE A 371 20.05 4.41 29.57
CA ILE A 371 19.26 3.59 30.49
C ILE A 371 19.78 2.15 30.51
N SER A 372 20.51 1.80 31.56
CA SER A 372 20.98 0.43 31.84
C SER A 372 20.10 -0.25 32.89
N ILE A 373 19.09 -1.01 32.45
CA ILE A 373 18.06 -1.56 33.35
C ILE A 373 17.94 -3.09 33.32
N GLY A 374 18.70 -3.78 32.46
CA GLY A 374 18.61 -5.23 32.37
C GLY A 374 19.51 -5.82 31.31
N ILE A 375 19.49 -7.15 31.23
CA ILE A 375 20.27 -7.94 30.27
C ILE A 375 19.31 -8.76 29.41
N ASP A 376 19.54 -8.70 28.10
CA ASP A 376 18.90 -9.59 27.16
C ASP A 376 19.75 -10.85 27.01
N ILE A 377 19.18 -12.00 27.37
CA ILE A 377 19.97 -13.22 27.49
C ILE A 377 20.35 -13.83 26.13
N TYR A 378 19.62 -13.47 25.07
CA TYR A 378 19.86 -13.99 23.72
C TYR A 378 21.03 -13.27 23.06
N SER A 379 21.16 -11.96 23.27
CA SER A 379 22.28 -11.16 22.79
C SER A 379 23.45 -11.11 23.77
N GLY A 380 23.20 -11.32 25.06
CA GLY A 380 24.17 -11.11 26.15
C GLY A 380 24.43 -9.63 26.45
N ASN A 381 23.71 -8.71 25.79
CA ASN A 381 23.93 -7.27 25.87
C ASN A 381 23.00 -6.61 26.89
N LEU A 382 23.38 -5.40 27.31
CA LEU A 382 22.47 -4.49 27.99
C LEU A 382 21.27 -4.20 27.09
N VAL A 383 20.08 -4.22 27.67
CA VAL A 383 18.84 -4.00 26.92
C VAL A 383 18.77 -2.58 26.39
N ASN A 384 18.32 -2.43 25.15
CA ASN A 384 18.12 -1.13 24.50
C ASN A 384 16.64 -0.83 24.24
N GLY A 385 15.75 -1.71 24.68
CA GLY A 385 14.31 -1.58 24.57
C GLY A 385 13.55 -2.48 25.54
N LEU A 386 12.23 -2.39 25.47
CA LEU A 386 11.33 -3.28 26.19
C LEU A 386 10.09 -3.61 25.35
N THR A 387 9.51 -4.77 25.61
CA THR A 387 8.22 -5.17 25.05
C THR A 387 7.18 -5.24 26.15
N ILE A 388 6.11 -4.46 26.05
CA ILE A 388 4.94 -4.58 26.94
C ILE A 388 3.98 -5.61 26.34
N HIS A 389 3.64 -6.62 27.13
CA HIS A 389 2.62 -7.60 26.80
C HIS A 389 1.33 -7.29 27.58
N TYR A 390 0.34 -6.75 26.88
CA TYR A 390 -0.98 -6.50 27.45
C TYR A 390 -1.80 -7.77 27.62
N GLY A 391 -2.65 -7.83 28.65
CA GLY A 391 -3.48 -9.00 28.90
C GLY A 391 -4.59 -8.79 29.92
N LYS A 392 -5.55 -9.73 29.96
CA LYS A 392 -6.74 -9.68 30.80
C LYS A 392 -6.44 -9.67 32.30
N THR A 393 -5.45 -10.45 32.73
CA THR A 393 -5.05 -10.55 34.15
C THR A 393 -3.96 -9.54 34.55
N GLY A 394 -3.65 -8.58 33.68
CA GLY A 394 -2.56 -7.63 33.85
C GLY A 394 -1.42 -7.87 32.86
N SER A 395 -0.70 -6.78 32.64
CA SER A 395 0.41 -6.67 31.70
C SER A 395 1.72 -7.13 32.33
N HIS A 396 2.71 -7.46 31.53
CA HIS A 396 4.10 -7.61 32.00
C HIS A 396 5.03 -7.06 30.95
N ILE A 397 6.22 -6.71 31.38
CA ILE A 397 7.24 -6.07 30.57
C ILE A 397 8.41 -7.03 30.42
N VAL A 398 8.87 -7.17 29.20
CA VAL A 398 10.02 -8.01 28.86
C VAL A 398 11.15 -7.10 28.42
N PRO A 399 12.33 -7.18 29.05
CA PRO A 399 13.51 -6.47 28.59
C PRO A 399 13.99 -7.10 27.27
N THR A 400 14.25 -6.28 26.26
CA THR A 400 14.63 -6.76 24.92
C THR A 400 15.84 -6.01 24.37
N TYR A 401 16.60 -6.71 23.54
CA TYR A 401 17.62 -6.11 22.70
C TYR A 401 17.20 -6.28 21.24
N HIS A 402 17.09 -5.18 20.50
CA HIS A 402 16.76 -5.21 19.07
C HIS A 402 17.49 -4.11 18.33
N GLU A 403 17.72 -4.28 17.02
CA GLU A 403 18.25 -3.21 16.19
C GLU A 403 17.30 -2.01 16.24
N ARG A 404 17.85 -0.86 16.61
CA ARG A 404 17.07 0.38 16.65
C ARG A 404 16.59 0.71 15.24
N ARG A 405 15.31 1.06 15.14
CA ARG A 405 14.72 1.48 13.87
C ARG A 405 15.01 2.98 13.70
N GLU A 406 15.72 3.34 12.63
CA GLU A 406 15.97 4.73 12.22
C GLU A 406 14.69 5.49 11.88
#